data_AF-A0A2H5V7A8-F1
#
_entry.id   AF-A0A2H5V7A8-F1
#
_cell.length_a   1.000
_cell.length_b   1.000
_cell.length_c   1.000
_cell.angle_alpha   90.00
_cell.angle_beta   90.00
_cell.angle_gamma   90.00
#
_symmetry.space_group_name_H-M   'P 1'
#
loop_
_entity.id
_entity.type
_entity.pdbx_description
1 polymer ?
#
loop_
_entity_poly.entity_id
_entity_poly.type
_entity_poly.pdbx_seq_one_letter_code
_entity_poly.pdbx_strand_id
1 'polypeptide(L)'
;MNPANIEYSPIAVVGALGDLQDKNTQRRLHGLNEYIVAEAVENKLLEVKDDIILYGRTFRPLHVSLAMTTSPYIPGISGNEQAAYSFLTSLGIGVKEGEQWRTLADLSEEEKKKLYNGLIEYLVSKNLPTTIANELIGKTYDLVKESVWTYLSDAREFATLLNACGKSGKAWAGILVAMGARSEALEEAQRILEEYRLSVARAMDYVSQPGVLEELSHIVVLKGGDVIDYRQVSSVASILSSSGLLPPDKPLIALANAGKTVKISARASKQLVDRGLNLGAILSRLGAQFGGKGGGHNIAAGAEIPYDHMIKFLAELDKTVGENVASSKGEVTHND
;
A
#
# COMPACT_ATOMS: atom_id res chain seq x y z
N MET A 1 7.21 4.26 29.38
CA MET A 1 6.64 2.89 29.55
C MET A 1 7.33 2.18 30.72
N ASN A 2 7.09 0.87 30.95
CA ASN A 2 7.98 0.09 31.82
C ASN A 2 9.41 0.17 31.23
N PRO A 3 10.43 0.65 31.97
CA PRO A 3 11.79 0.83 31.46
C PRO A 3 12.37 -0.43 30.81
N ALA A 4 11.96 -1.62 31.26
CA ALA A 4 12.40 -2.89 30.71
C ALA A 4 11.94 -3.14 29.26
N ASN A 5 10.90 -2.44 28.78
CA ASN A 5 10.31 -2.68 27.47
C ASN A 5 10.67 -1.61 26.42
N ILE A 6 11.47 -0.60 26.78
CA ILE A 6 11.85 0.50 25.89
C ILE A 6 12.57 -0.04 24.65
N GLU A 7 13.35 -1.11 24.81
CA GLU A 7 14.06 -1.77 23.72
C GLU A 7 13.14 -2.29 22.60
N TYR A 8 11.85 -2.54 22.89
CA TYR A 8 10.87 -3.01 21.91
C TYR A 8 10.12 -1.87 21.21
N SER A 9 10.36 -0.61 21.59
CA SER A 9 9.73 0.55 20.94
C SER A 9 9.96 0.62 19.42
N PRO A 10 11.12 0.22 18.84
CA PRO A 10 11.28 0.17 17.39
C PRO A 10 10.30 -0.79 16.71
N ILE A 11 10.10 -1.99 17.26
CA ILE A 11 9.17 -2.99 16.69
C ILE A 11 7.72 -2.52 16.83
N ALA A 12 7.37 -1.81 17.91
CA ALA A 12 6.06 -1.19 18.04
C ALA A 12 5.81 -0.13 16.94
N VAL A 13 6.82 0.71 16.65
CA VAL A 13 6.77 1.69 15.54
C VAL A 13 6.64 0.98 14.19
N VAL A 14 7.40 -0.09 13.95
CA VAL A 14 7.27 -0.93 12.74
C VAL A 14 5.84 -1.46 12.58
N GLY A 15 5.24 -1.99 13.65
CA GLY A 15 3.85 -2.46 13.64
C GLY A 15 2.85 -1.35 13.30
N ALA A 16 2.97 -0.19 13.95
CA ALA A 16 2.09 0.95 13.72
C ALA A 16 2.16 1.47 12.27
N LEU A 17 3.36 1.50 11.68
CA LEU A 17 3.56 1.86 10.28
C LEU A 17 3.03 0.79 9.31
N GLY A 18 3.13 -0.49 9.68
CA GLY A 18 2.55 -1.61 8.94
C GLY A 18 1.02 -1.52 8.84
N ASP A 19 0.39 -1.01 9.90
CA ASP A 19 -1.05 -0.73 9.98
C ASP A 19 -1.44 0.64 9.40
N LEU A 20 -0.50 1.37 8.77
CA LEU A 20 -0.72 2.66 8.12
C LEU A 20 -1.26 3.74 9.09
N GLN A 21 -0.91 3.66 10.37
CA GLN A 21 -1.36 4.60 11.41
C GLN A 21 -0.72 6.00 11.31
N ASP A 22 0.12 6.22 10.30
CA ASP A 22 0.68 7.51 9.95
C ASP A 22 -0.07 8.23 8.82
N LYS A 23 -1.16 7.67 8.27
CA LYS A 23 -1.93 8.25 7.16
C LYS A 23 -2.79 9.46 7.56
N ASN A 24 -2.17 10.49 8.10
CA ASN A 24 -2.75 11.83 8.27
C ASN A 24 -2.09 12.84 7.32
N THR A 25 -2.53 14.09 7.39
CA THR A 25 -2.05 15.20 6.54
C THR A 25 -0.55 15.47 6.67
N GLN A 26 0.08 15.07 7.77
CA GLN A 26 1.51 15.27 8.04
C GLN A 26 2.33 13.99 7.85
N ARG A 27 1.69 12.88 7.44
CA ARG A 27 2.32 11.56 7.27
C ARG A 27 3.21 11.17 8.46
N ARG A 28 2.65 11.28 9.67
CA ARG A 28 3.34 10.99 10.94
C ARG A 28 2.49 10.15 11.89
N LEU A 29 3.12 9.30 12.68
CA LEU A 29 2.50 8.65 13.83
C LEU A 29 2.03 9.69 14.85
N HIS A 30 0.86 9.45 15.44
CA HIS A 30 0.19 10.39 16.36
C HIS A 30 -0.48 9.66 17.52
N GLY A 31 -0.98 10.41 18.52
CA GLY A 31 -1.65 9.85 19.69
C GLY A 31 -0.68 9.01 20.54
N LEU A 32 -1.08 7.81 20.95
CA LEU A 32 -0.22 6.93 21.76
C LEU A 32 1.10 6.57 21.04
N ASN A 33 1.08 6.47 19.71
CA ASN A 33 2.29 6.17 18.95
C ASN A 33 3.33 7.30 19.03
N GLU A 34 2.90 8.56 19.18
CA GLU A 34 3.81 9.70 19.33
C GLU A 34 4.65 9.58 20.60
N TYR A 35 4.07 9.08 21.70
CA TYR A 35 4.80 8.80 22.93
C TYR A 35 5.82 7.67 22.76
N ILE A 36 5.46 6.60 22.03
CA ILE A 36 6.37 5.49 21.75
C ILE A 36 7.56 5.96 20.92
N VAL A 37 7.30 6.79 19.89
CA VAL A 37 8.33 7.40 19.06
C VAL A 37 9.25 8.29 19.88
N ALA A 38 8.69 9.17 20.73
CA ALA A 38 9.49 10.06 21.56
C ALA A 38 10.43 9.29 22.52
N GLU A 39 9.92 8.25 23.17
CA GLU A 39 10.70 7.40 24.08
C GLU A 39 11.81 6.64 23.32
N ALA A 40 11.55 6.17 22.10
CA ALA A 40 12.56 5.54 21.24
C ALA A 40 13.66 6.52 20.81
N VAL A 41 13.30 7.77 20.48
CA VAL A 41 14.25 8.83 20.10
C VAL A 41 15.13 9.23 21.29
N GLU A 42 14.54 9.46 22.47
CA GLU A 42 15.28 9.81 23.70
C GLU A 42 16.31 8.73 24.06
N ASN A 43 15.97 7.46 23.84
CA ASN A 43 16.84 6.32 24.12
C ASN A 43 17.76 5.94 22.94
N LYS A 44 17.84 6.77 21.89
CA LYS A 44 18.69 6.53 20.71
C LYS A 44 18.45 5.15 20.09
N LEU A 45 17.19 4.79 19.93
CA LEU A 45 16.74 3.58 19.22
C LEU A 45 16.13 3.90 17.85
N LEU A 46 15.73 5.16 17.65
CA LEU A 46 15.03 5.65 16.49
C LEU A 46 15.47 7.09 16.20
N GLU A 47 15.58 7.44 14.94
CA GLU A 47 15.70 8.82 14.47
C GLU A 47 14.50 9.17 13.58
N VAL A 48 13.99 10.40 13.71
CA VAL A 48 12.82 10.88 12.96
C VAL A 48 13.15 12.14 12.20
N LYS A 49 12.90 12.16 10.89
CA LYS A 49 13.16 13.30 10.00
C LYS A 49 11.94 13.60 9.15
N ASP A 50 11.82 14.84 8.68
CA ASP A 50 10.94 15.17 7.55
C ASP A 50 11.71 14.88 6.26
N ASP A 51 11.20 14.01 5.40
CA ASP A 51 11.85 13.66 4.13
C ASP A 51 10.85 13.09 3.12
N ILE A 52 11.35 12.75 1.92
CA ILE A 52 10.60 12.00 0.93
C ILE A 52 10.55 10.51 1.33
N ILE A 53 9.34 9.97 1.42
CA ILE A 53 9.06 8.56 1.69
C ILE A 53 9.17 7.77 0.39
N LEU A 54 10.39 7.39 0.03
CA LEU A 54 10.65 6.41 -1.03
C LEU A 54 11.12 5.09 -0.43
N TYR A 55 10.78 4.01 -1.13
CA TYR A 55 11.23 2.68 -0.77
C TYR A 55 12.72 2.48 -1.14
N GLY A 56 13.54 1.96 -0.25
CA GLY A 56 14.98 1.75 -0.44
C GLY A 56 15.78 3.05 -0.35
N ARG A 57 15.26 4.08 0.33
CA ARG A 57 15.79 5.46 0.27
C ARG A 57 17.27 5.60 0.67
N THR A 58 17.76 4.74 1.57
CA THR A 58 19.11 4.84 2.12
C THR A 58 20.16 4.02 1.36
N PHE A 59 19.78 3.09 0.50
CA PHE A 59 20.74 2.16 -0.11
C PHE A 59 20.43 1.72 -1.54
N ARG A 60 19.27 2.06 -2.09
CA ARG A 60 18.94 1.76 -3.49
C ARG A 60 19.27 2.94 -4.39
N PRO A 61 19.73 2.67 -5.62
CA PRO A 61 19.79 3.69 -6.65
C PRO A 61 18.46 4.45 -6.77
N LEU A 62 18.51 5.77 -6.93
CA LEU A 62 17.34 6.64 -6.86
C LEU A 62 16.22 6.24 -7.84
N HIS A 63 16.58 5.86 -9.07
CA HIS A 63 15.61 5.39 -10.07
C HIS A 63 14.93 4.07 -9.68
N VAL A 64 15.69 3.15 -9.07
CA VAL A 64 15.15 1.89 -8.52
C VAL A 64 14.23 2.20 -7.34
N SER A 65 14.66 3.06 -6.42
CA SER A 65 13.86 3.47 -5.26
C SER A 65 12.50 4.07 -5.67
N LEU A 66 12.51 4.94 -6.67
CA LEU A 66 11.30 5.54 -7.23
C LEU A 66 10.40 4.51 -7.92
N ALA A 67 10.97 3.61 -8.73
CA ALA A 67 10.21 2.54 -9.38
C ALA A 67 9.63 1.52 -8.38
N MET A 68 10.33 1.23 -7.28
CA MET A 68 9.87 0.28 -6.25
C MET A 68 8.79 0.85 -5.32
N THR A 69 8.57 2.16 -5.34
CA THR A 69 7.60 2.80 -4.47
C THR A 69 6.17 2.56 -5.00
N THR A 70 5.38 1.76 -4.30
CA THR A 70 3.99 1.41 -4.68
C THR A 70 2.93 1.90 -3.69
N SER A 71 3.34 2.64 -2.65
CA SER A 71 2.43 3.23 -1.66
C SER A 71 2.95 4.62 -1.27
N PRO A 72 2.56 5.67 -2.00
CA PRO A 72 1.57 5.67 -3.09
C PRO A 72 2.12 5.09 -4.40
N TYR A 73 1.23 4.57 -5.23
CA TYR A 73 1.57 4.13 -6.59
C TYR A 73 1.55 5.35 -7.53
N ILE A 74 2.61 5.54 -8.31
CA ILE A 74 2.75 6.62 -9.27
C ILE A 74 2.57 6.03 -10.67
N PRO A 75 1.38 6.16 -11.30
CA PRO A 75 1.11 5.55 -12.60
C PRO A 75 2.14 5.99 -13.65
N GLY A 76 2.73 5.01 -14.34
CA GLY A 76 3.75 5.24 -15.37
C GLY A 76 5.18 5.44 -14.85
N ILE A 77 5.40 5.44 -13.53
CA ILE A 77 6.74 5.47 -12.90
C ILE A 77 6.95 4.25 -12.01
N SER A 78 6.01 3.98 -11.09
CA SER A 78 6.05 2.79 -10.21
C SER A 78 6.01 1.51 -11.06
N GLY A 79 6.86 0.55 -10.70
CA GLY A 79 7.06 -0.71 -11.44
C GLY A 79 7.94 -0.59 -12.68
N ASN A 80 8.41 0.61 -13.06
CA ASN A 80 9.17 0.82 -14.30
C ASN A 80 10.46 1.61 -14.05
N GLU A 81 11.57 0.91 -13.84
CA GLU A 81 12.89 1.50 -13.61
C GLU A 81 13.36 2.42 -14.74
N GLN A 82 13.06 2.05 -15.99
CA GLN A 82 13.42 2.86 -17.16
C GLN A 82 12.65 4.18 -17.17
N ALA A 83 11.35 4.15 -16.88
CA ALA A 83 10.53 5.36 -16.81
C ALA A 83 10.95 6.24 -15.62
N ALA A 84 11.26 5.64 -14.47
CA ALA A 84 11.79 6.36 -13.31
C ALA A 84 13.14 7.04 -13.63
N TYR A 85 14.04 6.33 -14.31
CA TYR A 85 15.31 6.89 -14.78
C TYR A 85 15.11 8.06 -15.75
N SER A 86 14.25 7.88 -16.76
CA SER A 86 13.94 8.93 -17.74
C SER A 86 13.30 10.15 -17.08
N PHE A 87 12.41 9.95 -16.11
CA PHE A 87 11.79 11.02 -15.33
C PHE A 87 12.84 11.83 -14.56
N LEU A 88 13.71 11.18 -13.77
CA LEU A 88 14.78 11.85 -13.02
C LEU A 88 15.73 12.63 -13.94
N THR A 89 16.09 12.04 -15.08
CA THR A 89 16.93 12.68 -16.09
C THR A 89 16.26 13.90 -16.71
N SER A 90 14.94 13.84 -16.96
CA SER A 90 14.18 14.97 -17.49
C SER A 90 14.12 16.15 -16.53
N LEU A 91 14.19 15.88 -15.21
CA LEU A 91 14.34 16.89 -14.17
C LEU A 91 15.79 17.37 -14.03
N GLY A 92 16.74 16.87 -14.80
CA GLY A 92 18.17 17.17 -14.64
C GLY A 92 18.72 16.75 -13.27
N ILE A 93 18.14 15.74 -12.63
CA ILE A 93 18.67 15.15 -11.40
C ILE A 93 19.66 14.06 -11.82
N GLY A 94 20.93 14.25 -11.46
CA GLY A 94 21.96 13.26 -11.72
C GLY A 94 21.69 12.00 -10.92
N VAL A 95 21.51 10.86 -11.57
CA VAL A 95 21.31 9.55 -10.90
C VAL A 95 22.63 8.84 -10.57
N LYS A 96 23.74 9.36 -11.06
CA LYS A 96 25.10 8.89 -10.76
C LYS A 96 26.01 10.06 -10.39
N GLU A 97 26.99 9.75 -9.56
CA GLU A 97 28.17 10.58 -9.31
C GLU A 97 29.41 9.76 -9.65
N GLY A 98 30.06 10.10 -10.77
CA GLY A 98 31.05 9.23 -11.39
C GLY A 98 30.46 7.86 -11.74
N GLU A 99 31.06 6.79 -11.22
CA GLU A 99 30.59 5.40 -11.41
C GLU A 99 29.55 4.94 -10.38
N GLN A 100 29.35 5.71 -9.30
CA GLN A 100 28.46 5.33 -8.20
C GLN A 100 27.03 5.79 -8.45
N TRP A 101 26.07 4.92 -8.16
CA TRP A 101 24.65 5.28 -8.19
C TRP A 101 24.30 6.10 -6.97
N ARG A 102 23.62 7.23 -7.18
CA ARG A 102 23.10 8.07 -6.10
C ARG A 102 21.82 7.48 -5.53
N THR A 103 21.64 7.62 -4.23
CA THR A 103 20.45 7.27 -3.44
C THR A 103 19.63 8.53 -3.14
N LEU A 104 18.49 8.38 -2.45
CA LEU A 104 17.73 9.55 -1.99
C LEU A 104 18.51 10.35 -0.94
N ALA A 105 19.31 9.68 -0.11
CA ALA A 105 20.13 10.33 0.92
C ALA A 105 21.22 11.23 0.33
N ASP A 106 21.61 11.03 -0.92
CA ASP A 106 22.64 11.81 -1.62
C ASP A 106 22.09 13.08 -2.30
N LEU A 107 20.77 13.28 -2.29
CA LEU A 107 20.13 14.46 -2.90
C LEU A 107 20.17 15.67 -1.95
N SER A 108 20.49 16.85 -2.49
CA SER A 108 20.35 18.11 -1.76
C SER A 108 18.88 18.46 -1.53
N GLU A 109 18.60 19.35 -0.59
CA GLU A 109 17.22 19.82 -0.34
C GLU A 109 16.61 20.52 -1.57
N GLU A 110 17.42 21.19 -2.39
CA GLU A 110 16.99 21.76 -3.67
C GLU A 110 16.63 20.67 -4.69
N GLU A 111 17.43 19.61 -4.77
CA GLU A 111 17.14 18.48 -5.66
C GLU A 111 15.89 17.70 -5.20
N LYS A 112 15.71 17.51 -3.90
CA LYS A 112 14.48 16.91 -3.32
C LYS A 112 13.25 17.75 -3.64
N LYS A 113 13.32 19.08 -3.48
CA LYS A 113 12.23 19.99 -3.90
C LYS A 113 11.95 19.90 -5.40
N LYS A 114 13.00 19.80 -6.22
CA LYS A 114 12.87 19.63 -7.67
C LYS A 114 12.18 18.32 -8.03
N LEU A 115 12.55 17.22 -7.37
CA LEU A 115 11.90 15.92 -7.53
C LEU A 115 10.41 15.99 -7.18
N TYR A 116 10.08 16.59 -6.04
CA TYR A 116 8.69 16.74 -5.59
C TYR A 116 7.85 17.59 -6.57
N ASN A 117 8.35 18.76 -6.97
CA ASN A 117 7.65 19.62 -7.92
C ASN A 117 7.48 18.94 -9.29
N GLY A 118 8.52 18.24 -9.76
CA GLY A 118 8.45 17.45 -10.98
C GLY A 118 7.41 16.33 -10.91
N LEU A 119 7.22 15.70 -9.75
CA LEU A 119 6.18 14.69 -9.55
C LEU A 119 4.78 15.31 -9.61
N ILE A 120 4.58 16.50 -9.04
CA ILE A 120 3.31 17.24 -9.16
C ILE A 120 3.03 17.55 -10.63
N GLU A 121 3.98 18.15 -11.34
CA GLU A 121 3.85 18.49 -12.77
C GLU A 121 3.55 17.26 -13.63
N TYR A 122 4.25 16.16 -13.36
CA TYR A 122 4.00 14.87 -14.01
C TYR A 122 2.55 14.40 -13.81
N LEU A 123 2.06 14.38 -12.56
CA LEU A 123 0.70 13.95 -12.24
C LEU A 123 -0.34 14.85 -12.92
N VAL A 124 -0.14 16.17 -12.89
CA VAL A 124 -1.01 17.14 -13.58
C VAL A 124 -1.04 16.87 -15.08
N SER A 125 0.12 16.63 -15.71
CA SER A 125 0.20 16.33 -17.16
C SER A 125 -0.53 15.05 -17.57
N LYS A 126 -0.77 14.15 -16.61
CA LYS A 126 -1.48 12.87 -16.79
C LYS A 126 -2.93 12.93 -16.33
N ASN A 127 -3.44 14.10 -15.93
CA ASN A 127 -4.76 14.27 -15.30
C ASN A 127 -4.95 13.35 -14.07
N LEU A 128 -3.89 13.13 -13.30
CA LEU A 128 -3.90 12.32 -12.09
C LEU A 128 -3.94 13.21 -10.83
N PRO A 129 -4.49 12.70 -9.70
CA PRO A 129 -4.56 13.46 -8.46
C PRO A 129 -3.17 13.80 -7.90
N THR A 130 -2.91 15.08 -7.64
CA THR A 130 -1.65 15.54 -7.02
C THR A 130 -1.49 15.09 -5.56
N THR A 131 -2.58 14.63 -4.92
CA THR A 131 -2.55 14.03 -3.58
C THR A 131 -1.63 12.81 -3.52
N ILE A 132 -1.38 12.13 -4.65
CA ILE A 132 -0.38 11.06 -4.76
C ILE A 132 1.01 11.58 -4.39
N ALA A 133 1.42 12.76 -4.86
CA ALA A 133 2.72 13.34 -4.50
C ALA A 133 2.76 13.78 -3.03
N ASN A 134 1.66 14.32 -2.51
CA ASN A 134 1.58 14.73 -1.10
C ASN A 134 1.81 13.55 -0.14
N GLU A 135 1.40 12.33 -0.52
CA GLU A 135 1.63 11.11 0.27
C GLU A 135 3.11 10.67 0.32
N LEU A 136 3.97 11.24 -0.53
CA LEU A 136 5.41 10.98 -0.53
C LEU A 136 6.18 11.88 0.44
N ILE A 137 5.56 12.90 1.05
CA ILE A 137 6.24 13.79 2.00
C ILE A 137 5.74 13.49 3.40
N GLY A 138 6.66 13.26 4.35
CA GLY A 138 6.28 12.98 5.72
C GLY A 138 7.43 12.64 6.64
N LYS A 139 7.10 11.99 7.75
CA LYS A 139 8.10 11.50 8.70
C LYS A 139 8.71 10.18 8.25
N THR A 140 10.03 10.14 8.23
CA THR A 140 10.82 8.91 8.14
C THR A 140 11.23 8.44 9.53
N TYR A 141 11.39 7.12 9.69
CA TYR A 141 11.58 6.45 10.97
C TYR A 141 12.78 5.52 10.87
N ASP A 142 13.98 6.07 11.11
CA ASP A 142 15.28 5.41 10.98
C ASP A 142 15.61 4.59 12.23
N LEU A 143 15.72 3.26 12.11
CA LEU A 143 16.10 2.36 13.20
C LEU A 143 17.63 2.36 13.36
N VAL A 144 18.14 3.13 14.33
CA VAL A 144 19.58 3.43 14.45
C VAL A 144 20.46 2.23 14.84
N LYS A 145 19.87 1.14 15.32
CA LYS A 145 20.58 -0.11 15.65
C LYS A 145 20.67 -1.09 14.47
N GLU A 146 20.00 -0.80 13.37
CA GLU A 146 20.00 -1.65 12.18
C GLU A 146 21.04 -1.18 11.15
N SER A 147 21.48 -2.10 10.29
CA SER A 147 22.41 -1.77 9.22
C SER A 147 21.72 -0.95 8.13
N VAL A 148 22.31 0.19 7.76
CA VAL A 148 21.81 1.15 6.76
C VAL A 148 21.63 0.58 5.35
N TRP A 149 22.23 -0.59 5.08
CA TRP A 149 22.20 -1.30 3.79
C TRP A 149 21.11 -2.37 3.71
N THR A 150 20.12 -2.33 4.61
CA THR A 150 19.07 -3.35 4.70
C THR A 150 17.69 -2.72 4.80
N TYR A 151 16.65 -3.48 4.45
CA TYR A 151 15.24 -3.09 4.67
C TYR A 151 14.88 -2.87 6.16
N LEU A 152 15.80 -3.10 7.10
CA LEU A 152 15.55 -2.91 8.52
C LEU A 152 15.86 -1.48 8.97
N SER A 153 16.65 -0.71 8.20
CA SER A 153 17.03 0.65 8.61
C SER A 153 15.86 1.62 8.62
N ASP A 154 14.86 1.42 7.77
CA ASP A 154 13.62 2.19 7.77
C ASP A 154 12.46 1.35 8.31
N ALA A 155 11.76 1.86 9.33
CA ALA A 155 10.70 1.11 10.00
C ALA A 155 9.52 0.75 9.07
N ARG A 156 9.26 1.54 8.01
CA ARG A 156 8.21 1.26 7.02
C ARG A 156 8.65 0.18 6.04
N GLU A 157 9.93 0.17 5.67
CA GLU A 157 10.51 -0.91 4.88
C GLU A 157 10.53 -2.23 5.67
N PHE A 158 10.86 -2.16 6.95
CA PHE A 158 10.81 -3.30 7.84
C PHE A 158 9.36 -3.82 7.97
N ALA A 159 8.38 -2.92 8.15
CA ALA A 159 6.97 -3.30 8.16
C ALA A 159 6.56 -4.00 6.84
N THR A 160 7.08 -3.53 5.71
CA THR A 160 6.84 -4.14 4.39
C THR A 160 7.45 -5.53 4.29
N LEU A 161 8.66 -5.74 4.80
CA LEU A 161 9.33 -7.05 4.89
C LEU A 161 8.49 -8.04 5.72
N LEU A 162 8.03 -7.63 6.90
CA LEU A 162 7.19 -8.47 7.77
C LEU A 162 5.85 -8.80 7.09
N ASN A 163 5.22 -7.82 6.46
CA ASN A 163 3.98 -8.01 5.71
C ASN A 163 4.15 -8.98 4.53
N ALA A 164 5.27 -8.90 3.80
CA ALA A 164 5.57 -9.85 2.72
C ALA A 164 5.74 -11.28 3.24
N CYS A 165 6.42 -11.45 4.38
CA CYS A 165 6.55 -12.76 5.05
C CYS A 165 5.19 -13.34 5.43
N GLY A 166 4.33 -12.53 6.06
CA GLY A 166 2.97 -12.95 6.44
C GLY A 166 2.10 -13.32 5.23
N LYS A 167 2.06 -12.47 4.20
CA LYS A 167 1.25 -12.70 2.99
C LYS A 167 1.75 -13.86 2.14
N SER A 168 3.03 -14.21 2.25
CA SER A 168 3.61 -15.34 1.53
C SER A 168 3.45 -16.68 2.27
N GLY A 169 2.79 -16.69 3.44
CA GLY A 169 2.62 -17.90 4.26
C GLY A 169 3.89 -18.30 5.02
N LYS A 170 4.88 -17.41 5.14
CA LYS A 170 6.17 -17.63 5.79
C LYS A 170 6.37 -16.65 6.96
N ALA A 171 5.30 -16.45 7.75
CA ALA A 171 5.29 -15.52 8.87
C ALA A 171 6.40 -15.81 9.91
N TRP A 172 6.81 -17.07 10.04
CA TRP A 172 7.92 -17.49 10.90
C TRP A 172 9.21 -16.71 10.63
N ALA A 173 9.54 -16.43 9.36
CA ALA A 173 10.75 -15.69 8.99
C ALA A 173 10.67 -14.24 9.50
N GLY A 174 9.52 -13.59 9.28
CA GLY A 174 9.26 -12.24 9.79
C GLY A 174 9.33 -12.16 11.32
N ILE A 175 8.76 -13.14 12.03
CA ILE A 175 8.82 -13.21 13.50
C ILE A 175 10.27 -13.34 13.98
N LEU A 176 11.07 -14.25 13.41
CA LEU A 176 12.48 -14.40 13.77
C LEU A 176 13.27 -13.11 13.57
N VAL A 177 13.05 -12.42 12.44
CA VAL A 177 13.71 -11.13 12.16
C VAL A 177 13.26 -10.07 13.17
N ALA A 178 11.97 -9.97 13.47
CA ALA A 178 11.45 -9.05 14.50
C ALA A 178 12.03 -9.34 15.90
N MET A 179 12.35 -10.60 16.20
CA MET A 179 13.00 -11.03 17.45
C MET A 179 14.51 -10.79 17.49
N GLY A 180 15.12 -10.29 16.41
CA GLY A 180 16.57 -9.97 16.39
C GLY A 180 17.43 -10.90 15.54
N ALA A 181 16.86 -11.89 14.83
CA ALA A 181 17.65 -12.72 13.91
C ALA A 181 18.12 -11.89 12.70
N ARG A 182 19.44 -11.88 12.43
CA ARG A 182 20.06 -11.08 11.35
C ARG A 182 20.85 -11.92 10.33
N SER A 183 20.93 -13.24 10.51
CA SER A 183 21.60 -14.18 9.62
C SER A 183 20.62 -14.81 8.62
N GLU A 184 20.50 -16.14 8.56
CA GLU A 184 19.71 -16.89 7.57
C GLU A 184 18.24 -16.47 7.55
N ALA A 185 17.68 -16.10 8.70
CA ALA A 185 16.29 -15.63 8.79
C ALA A 185 16.07 -14.31 8.03
N LEU A 186 17.04 -13.39 8.08
CA LEU A 186 16.97 -12.12 7.36
C LEU A 186 17.13 -12.33 5.86
N GLU A 187 18.09 -13.18 5.45
CA GLU A 187 18.29 -13.53 4.03
C GLU A 187 17.02 -14.15 3.43
N GLU A 188 16.39 -15.09 4.13
CA GLU A 188 15.13 -15.68 3.68
C GLU A 188 14.00 -14.65 3.64
N ALA A 189 13.87 -13.78 4.65
CA ALA A 189 12.86 -12.72 4.65
C ALA A 189 13.04 -11.75 3.47
N GLN A 190 14.28 -11.37 3.16
CA GLN A 190 14.61 -10.52 2.02
C GLN A 190 14.26 -11.19 0.70
N ARG A 191 14.59 -12.47 0.53
CA ARG A 191 14.22 -13.25 -0.65
C ARG A 191 12.71 -13.31 -0.84
N ILE A 192 11.95 -13.55 0.24
CA ILE A 192 10.48 -13.56 0.21
C ILE A 192 9.93 -12.22 -0.23
N LEU A 193 10.49 -11.12 0.27
CA LEU A 193 10.08 -9.77 -0.11
C LEU A 193 10.33 -9.49 -1.60
N GLU A 194 11.48 -9.90 -2.14
CA GLU A 194 11.75 -9.74 -3.58
C GLU A 194 10.80 -10.58 -4.44
N GLU A 195 10.55 -11.84 -4.08
CA GLU A 195 9.57 -12.69 -4.77
C GLU A 195 8.16 -12.10 -4.73
N TYR A 196 7.76 -11.59 -3.57
CA TYR A 196 6.48 -10.94 -3.37
C TYR A 196 6.33 -9.71 -4.27
N ARG A 197 7.37 -8.88 -4.39
CA ARG A 197 7.34 -7.69 -5.26
C ARG A 197 7.26 -8.02 -6.72
N LEU A 198 8.06 -8.99 -7.19
CA LEU A 198 7.99 -9.45 -8.58
C LEU A 198 6.58 -9.96 -8.90
N SER A 199 5.94 -10.63 -7.94
CA SER A 199 4.56 -11.07 -8.10
C SER A 199 3.56 -9.92 -8.17
N VAL A 200 3.70 -8.90 -7.31
CA VAL A 200 2.87 -7.68 -7.36
C VAL A 200 3.08 -6.91 -8.67
N ALA A 201 4.32 -6.77 -9.14
CA ALA A 201 4.63 -6.11 -10.41
C ALA A 201 3.94 -6.82 -11.58
N ARG A 202 4.08 -8.16 -11.68
CA ARG A 202 3.36 -8.96 -12.69
C ARG A 202 1.85 -8.80 -12.61
N ALA A 203 1.29 -8.73 -11.40
CA ALA A 203 -0.13 -8.49 -11.22
C ALA A 203 -0.56 -7.11 -11.72
N MET A 204 0.24 -6.07 -11.49
CA MET A 204 -0.03 -4.71 -11.99
C MET A 204 0.11 -4.61 -13.53
N ASP A 205 1.06 -5.31 -14.12
CA ASP A 205 1.17 -5.45 -15.58
C ASP A 205 -0.08 -6.13 -16.15
N TYR A 206 -0.56 -7.17 -15.50
CA TYR A 206 -1.78 -7.87 -15.87
C TYR A 206 -3.03 -6.97 -15.76
N VAL A 207 -3.15 -6.16 -14.69
CA VAL A 207 -4.24 -5.19 -14.53
C VAL A 207 -4.33 -4.21 -15.72
N SER A 208 -3.21 -3.93 -16.38
CA SER A 208 -3.15 -3.02 -17.52
C SER A 208 -3.64 -3.65 -18.84
N GLN A 209 -3.94 -4.95 -18.87
CA GLN A 209 -4.42 -5.63 -20.07
C GLN A 209 -5.92 -5.39 -20.33
N PRO A 210 -6.35 -5.25 -21.61
CA PRO A 210 -7.77 -5.09 -21.93
C PRO A 210 -8.64 -6.23 -21.40
N GLY A 211 -9.78 -5.89 -20.80
CA GLY A 211 -10.77 -6.86 -20.31
C GLY A 211 -10.51 -7.42 -18.91
N VAL A 212 -9.38 -7.09 -18.29
CA VAL A 212 -9.05 -7.49 -16.91
C VAL A 212 -9.83 -6.67 -15.88
N LEU A 213 -9.98 -5.37 -16.13
CA LEU A 213 -10.91 -4.50 -15.41
C LEU A 213 -12.22 -4.43 -16.16
N GLU A 214 -13.32 -4.72 -15.47
CA GLU A 214 -14.68 -4.62 -15.99
C GLU A 214 -15.49 -3.67 -15.12
N GLU A 215 -16.10 -2.68 -15.73
CA GLU A 215 -16.99 -1.75 -15.05
C GLU A 215 -18.44 -2.23 -15.15
N LEU A 216 -19.08 -2.45 -14.00
CA LEU A 216 -20.51 -2.72 -13.88
C LEU A 216 -21.26 -1.43 -13.51
N SER A 217 -22.56 -1.51 -13.21
CA SER A 217 -23.38 -0.32 -12.96
C SER A 217 -22.91 0.47 -11.75
N HIS A 218 -22.50 -0.20 -10.68
CA HIS A 218 -22.14 0.42 -9.41
C HIS A 218 -20.78 -0.02 -8.86
N ILE A 219 -20.12 -1.02 -9.45
CA ILE A 219 -18.80 -1.50 -9.02
C ILE A 219 -17.82 -1.63 -10.20
N VAL A 220 -16.51 -1.65 -9.90
CA VAL A 220 -15.47 -2.07 -10.85
C VAL A 220 -14.90 -3.40 -10.40
N VAL A 221 -14.82 -4.38 -11.30
CA VAL A 221 -14.35 -5.73 -11.02
C VAL A 221 -12.96 -5.94 -11.63
N LEU A 222 -11.99 -6.32 -10.79
CA LEU A 222 -10.69 -6.81 -11.23
C LEU A 222 -10.71 -8.34 -11.30
N LYS A 223 -10.65 -8.88 -12.52
CA LYS A 223 -10.64 -10.32 -12.82
C LYS A 223 -9.23 -10.91 -12.70
N GLY A 224 -8.78 -11.16 -11.47
CA GLY A 224 -7.44 -11.71 -11.21
C GLY A 224 -7.24 -13.17 -11.64
N GLY A 225 -8.32 -13.97 -11.66
CA GLY A 225 -8.26 -15.38 -12.06
C GLY A 225 -7.18 -16.16 -11.31
N ASP A 226 -6.36 -16.92 -12.04
CA ASP A 226 -5.18 -17.61 -11.51
C ASP A 226 -3.87 -16.80 -11.69
N VAL A 227 -3.93 -15.62 -12.33
CA VAL A 227 -2.76 -14.77 -12.58
C VAL A 227 -2.36 -14.03 -11.32
N ILE A 228 -3.35 -13.52 -10.57
CA ILE A 228 -3.13 -12.87 -9.27
C ILE A 228 -3.26 -13.92 -8.17
N ASP A 229 -2.18 -14.16 -7.42
CA ASP A 229 -2.22 -15.03 -6.25
C ASP A 229 -3.27 -14.53 -5.24
N TYR A 230 -4.18 -15.41 -4.80
CA TYR A 230 -5.25 -15.07 -3.86
C TYR A 230 -4.72 -14.51 -2.53
N ARG A 231 -3.49 -14.81 -2.14
CA ARG A 231 -2.83 -14.24 -0.96
C ARG A 231 -2.43 -12.79 -1.15
N GLN A 232 -2.32 -12.34 -2.40
CA GLN A 232 -1.85 -11.01 -2.81
C GLN A 232 -2.96 -10.12 -3.37
N VAL A 233 -4.15 -10.67 -3.65
CA VAL A 233 -5.30 -9.92 -4.21
C VAL A 233 -5.62 -8.65 -3.41
N SER A 234 -5.48 -8.68 -2.08
CA SER A 234 -5.72 -7.52 -1.22
C SER A 234 -4.68 -6.42 -1.39
N SER A 235 -3.44 -6.78 -1.72
CA SER A 235 -2.35 -5.85 -1.95
C SER A 235 -2.51 -5.18 -3.31
N VAL A 236 -2.81 -5.97 -4.35
CA VAL A 236 -3.10 -5.44 -5.69
C VAL A 236 -4.31 -4.51 -5.65
N ALA A 237 -5.40 -4.92 -4.97
CA ALA A 237 -6.57 -4.06 -4.78
C ALA A 237 -6.23 -2.75 -4.05
N SER A 238 -5.37 -2.81 -3.03
CA SER A 238 -4.93 -1.62 -2.32
C SER A 238 -4.16 -0.66 -3.23
N ILE A 239 -3.17 -1.17 -3.96
CA ILE A 239 -2.34 -0.39 -4.89
C ILE A 239 -3.23 0.26 -5.96
N LEU A 240 -4.10 -0.54 -6.60
CA LEU A 240 -4.99 -0.05 -7.64
C LEU A 240 -6.00 0.97 -7.12
N SER A 241 -6.52 0.80 -5.91
CA SER A 241 -7.43 1.78 -5.30
C SER A 241 -6.76 3.14 -5.01
N SER A 242 -5.44 3.15 -4.81
CA SER A 242 -4.66 4.37 -4.55
C SER A 242 -4.03 4.99 -5.79
N SER A 243 -4.13 4.35 -6.96
CA SER A 243 -3.41 4.78 -8.17
C SER A 243 -4.08 5.96 -8.90
N GLY A 244 -5.34 6.29 -8.56
CA GLY A 244 -6.14 7.27 -9.29
C GLY A 244 -6.64 6.79 -10.66
N LEU A 245 -6.42 5.51 -11.01
CA LEU A 245 -6.86 4.92 -12.29
C LEU A 245 -8.33 4.46 -12.29
N LEU A 246 -8.99 4.47 -11.13
CA LEU A 246 -10.36 3.98 -10.96
C LEU A 246 -11.36 5.13 -10.78
N PRO A 247 -12.62 4.96 -11.24
CA PRO A 247 -13.69 5.90 -10.95
C PRO A 247 -13.87 6.10 -9.43
N PRO A 248 -13.94 7.35 -8.94
CA PRO A 248 -14.03 7.62 -7.50
C PRO A 248 -15.40 7.26 -6.89
N ASP A 249 -16.42 7.09 -7.73
CA ASP A 249 -17.81 6.83 -7.37
C ASP A 249 -18.20 5.34 -7.43
N LYS A 250 -17.25 4.45 -7.70
CA LYS A 250 -17.46 2.99 -7.70
C LYS A 250 -16.39 2.29 -6.86
N PRO A 251 -16.74 1.38 -5.94
CA PRO A 251 -15.76 0.58 -5.24
C PRO A 251 -15.13 -0.46 -6.18
N LEU A 252 -13.86 -0.78 -5.91
CA LEU A 252 -13.12 -1.86 -6.57
C LEU A 252 -13.41 -3.18 -5.89
N ILE A 253 -13.72 -4.21 -6.69
CA ILE A 253 -13.89 -5.60 -6.26
C ILE A 253 -12.85 -6.46 -6.99
N ALA A 254 -11.77 -6.81 -6.30
CA ALA A 254 -10.71 -7.66 -6.85
C ALA A 254 -10.95 -9.14 -6.52
N LEU A 255 -10.85 -9.98 -7.55
CA LEU A 255 -11.12 -11.42 -7.48
C LEU A 255 -9.85 -12.22 -7.78
N ALA A 256 -9.63 -13.30 -7.04
CA ALA A 256 -8.57 -14.26 -7.32
C ALA A 256 -9.02 -15.68 -6.96
N ASN A 257 -8.66 -16.67 -7.78
CA ASN A 257 -9.02 -18.06 -7.56
C ASN A 257 -8.22 -18.65 -6.39
N ALA A 258 -8.91 -19.38 -5.51
CA ALA A 258 -8.34 -20.07 -4.35
C ALA A 258 -8.83 -21.53 -4.34
N GLY A 259 -8.43 -22.30 -5.35
CA GLY A 259 -8.89 -23.68 -5.52
C GLY A 259 -10.37 -23.74 -5.91
N LYS A 260 -11.25 -24.20 -5.00
CA LYS A 260 -12.71 -24.29 -5.24
C LYS A 260 -13.46 -23.01 -4.85
N THR A 261 -12.77 -22.06 -4.23
CA THR A 261 -13.33 -20.78 -3.82
C THR A 261 -12.71 -19.64 -4.61
N VAL A 262 -13.35 -18.47 -4.56
CA VAL A 262 -12.83 -17.20 -5.06
C VAL A 262 -12.64 -16.29 -3.86
N LYS A 263 -11.44 -15.74 -3.73
CA LYS A 263 -11.14 -14.70 -2.74
C LYS A 263 -11.43 -13.33 -3.33
N ILE A 264 -12.12 -12.53 -2.54
CA ILE A 264 -12.63 -11.21 -2.90
C ILE A 264 -11.99 -10.19 -1.97
N SER A 265 -11.44 -9.12 -2.54
CA SER A 265 -10.98 -7.95 -1.79
C SER A 265 -11.65 -6.70 -2.34
N ALA A 266 -12.44 -6.04 -1.51
CA ALA A 266 -13.15 -4.82 -1.85
C ALA A 266 -12.45 -3.58 -1.28
N ARG A 267 -12.42 -2.49 -2.04
CA ARG A 267 -11.91 -1.17 -1.65
C ARG A 267 -12.87 -0.08 -2.09
N ALA A 268 -13.20 0.85 -1.19
CA ALA A 268 -14.01 2.01 -1.48
C ALA A 268 -13.20 3.31 -1.32
N SER A 269 -13.61 4.36 -2.02
CA SER A 269 -13.13 5.70 -1.75
C SER A 269 -13.74 6.23 -0.46
N LYS A 270 -13.07 7.20 0.19
CA LYS A 270 -13.63 7.88 1.36
C LYS A 270 -14.97 8.54 1.06
N GLN A 271 -15.11 9.12 -0.14
CA GLN A 271 -16.36 9.73 -0.60
C GLN A 271 -17.54 8.75 -0.60
N LEU A 272 -17.33 7.48 -0.97
CA LEU A 272 -18.38 6.47 -0.94
C LEU A 272 -18.76 6.08 0.50
N VAL A 273 -17.77 5.97 1.39
CA VAL A 273 -17.99 5.68 2.80
C VAL A 273 -18.75 6.82 3.48
N ASP A 274 -18.39 8.07 3.19
CA ASP A 274 -19.09 9.26 3.70
C ASP A 274 -20.54 9.32 3.18
N ARG A 275 -20.82 8.70 2.03
CA ARG A 275 -22.17 8.46 1.50
C ARG A 275 -22.84 7.19 2.06
N GLY A 276 -22.36 6.66 3.18
CA GLY A 276 -22.98 5.53 3.88
C GLY A 276 -22.60 4.14 3.37
N LEU A 277 -21.71 4.01 2.36
CA LEU A 277 -21.28 2.69 1.91
C LEU A 277 -20.50 1.96 3.00
N ASN A 278 -20.95 0.74 3.34
CA ASN A 278 -20.24 -0.14 4.28
C ASN A 278 -19.93 -1.50 3.63
N LEU A 279 -18.75 -1.62 3.04
CA LEU A 279 -18.32 -2.86 2.37
C LEU A 279 -18.24 -4.05 3.34
N GLY A 280 -17.77 -3.84 4.58
CA GLY A 280 -17.67 -4.89 5.59
C GLY A 280 -19.02 -5.54 5.90
N ALA A 281 -20.05 -4.72 6.13
CA ALA A 281 -21.41 -5.20 6.38
C ALA A 281 -22.00 -5.92 5.15
N ILE A 282 -21.85 -5.33 3.96
CA ILE A 282 -22.34 -5.91 2.70
C ILE A 282 -21.70 -7.28 2.44
N LEU A 283 -20.37 -7.36 2.50
CA LEU A 283 -19.65 -8.61 2.24
C LEU A 283 -19.87 -9.66 3.32
N SER A 284 -20.07 -9.28 4.58
CA SER A 284 -20.46 -10.23 5.63
C SER A 284 -21.80 -10.88 5.32
N ARG A 285 -22.81 -10.08 4.94
CA ARG A 285 -24.15 -10.59 4.59
C ARG A 285 -24.11 -11.45 3.33
N LEU A 286 -23.55 -10.93 2.24
CA LEU A 286 -23.51 -11.65 0.97
C LEU A 286 -22.60 -12.88 1.03
N GLY A 287 -21.48 -12.80 1.73
CA GLY A 287 -20.60 -13.96 1.95
C GLY A 287 -21.37 -15.13 2.56
N ALA A 288 -22.12 -14.89 3.65
CA ALA A 288 -22.96 -15.91 4.27
C ALA A 288 -24.08 -16.43 3.33
N GLN A 289 -24.77 -15.52 2.62
CA GLN A 289 -25.84 -15.87 1.69
C GLN A 289 -25.39 -16.80 0.56
N PHE A 290 -24.17 -16.63 0.06
CA PHE A 290 -23.61 -17.41 -1.05
C PHE A 290 -22.72 -18.57 -0.58
N GLY A 291 -22.87 -19.03 0.67
CA GLY A 291 -22.19 -20.23 1.18
C GLY A 291 -20.70 -20.04 1.47
N GLY A 292 -20.30 -18.80 1.70
CA GLY A 292 -18.94 -18.41 2.04
C GLY A 292 -18.86 -17.62 3.35
N LYS A 293 -17.81 -16.82 3.48
CA LYS A 293 -17.57 -15.91 4.61
C LYS A 293 -17.18 -14.54 4.08
N GLY A 294 -17.44 -13.50 4.85
CA GLY A 294 -16.99 -12.15 4.53
C GLY A 294 -16.99 -11.23 5.74
N GLY A 295 -16.36 -10.07 5.60
CA GLY A 295 -16.28 -9.07 6.64
C GLY A 295 -15.13 -8.09 6.43
N GLY A 296 -14.95 -7.18 7.39
CA GLY A 296 -13.92 -6.15 7.38
C GLY A 296 -14.48 -4.78 7.76
N HIS A 297 -13.80 -3.74 7.33
CA HIS A 297 -14.18 -2.35 7.59
C HIS A 297 -15.08 -1.79 6.49
N ASN A 298 -15.68 -0.63 6.74
CA ASN A 298 -16.50 0.09 5.76
C ASN A 298 -15.75 0.39 4.44
N ILE A 299 -14.48 0.79 4.53
CA ILE A 299 -13.64 1.18 3.38
C ILE A 299 -12.91 0.00 2.72
N ALA A 300 -12.62 -1.05 3.48
CA ALA A 300 -11.81 -2.18 3.04
C ALA A 300 -12.32 -3.46 3.68
N ALA A 301 -12.76 -4.40 2.85
CA ALA A 301 -13.35 -5.66 3.30
C ALA A 301 -12.95 -6.81 2.37
N GLY A 302 -13.23 -8.03 2.79
CA GLY A 302 -12.99 -9.22 1.98
C GLY A 302 -14.09 -10.26 2.14
N ALA A 303 -14.15 -11.17 1.17
CA ALA A 303 -15.00 -12.34 1.21
C ALA A 303 -14.30 -13.53 0.56
N GLU A 304 -14.78 -14.72 0.85
CA GLU A 304 -14.37 -15.97 0.20
C GLU A 304 -15.63 -16.80 -0.02
N ILE A 305 -15.93 -17.10 -1.28
CA ILE A 305 -17.16 -17.79 -1.70
C ILE A 305 -16.84 -18.94 -2.66
N PRO A 306 -17.72 -19.94 -2.81
CA PRO A 306 -17.62 -20.95 -3.86
C PRO A 306 -17.57 -20.34 -5.27
N TYR A 307 -16.75 -20.91 -6.16
CA TYR A 307 -16.53 -20.37 -7.51
C TYR A 307 -17.81 -20.36 -8.38
N ASP A 308 -18.63 -21.40 -8.26
CA ASP A 308 -19.92 -21.56 -8.96
C ASP A 308 -20.97 -20.50 -8.61
N HIS A 309 -20.79 -19.82 -7.48
CA HIS A 309 -21.66 -18.73 -7.03
C HIS A 309 -21.19 -17.35 -7.47
N MET A 310 -19.99 -17.21 -8.04
CA MET A 310 -19.33 -15.92 -8.30
C MET A 310 -20.19 -14.96 -9.14
N ILE A 311 -20.77 -15.43 -10.25
CA ILE A 311 -21.54 -14.57 -11.16
C ILE A 311 -22.76 -13.99 -10.45
N LYS A 312 -23.52 -14.84 -9.73
CA LYS A 312 -24.70 -14.41 -8.99
C LYS A 312 -24.35 -13.48 -7.83
N PHE A 313 -23.23 -13.75 -7.15
CA PHE A 313 -22.71 -12.92 -6.08
C PHE A 313 -22.37 -11.51 -6.58
N LEU A 314 -21.67 -11.38 -7.72
CA LEU A 314 -21.29 -10.08 -8.28
C LEU A 314 -22.52 -9.26 -8.69
N ALA A 315 -23.53 -9.89 -9.29
CA ALA A 315 -24.77 -9.23 -9.64
C ALA A 315 -25.52 -8.68 -8.42
N GLU A 316 -25.60 -9.47 -7.34
CA GLU A 316 -26.24 -9.04 -6.09
C GLU A 316 -25.43 -7.96 -5.35
N LEU A 317 -24.09 -8.05 -5.42
CA LEU A 317 -23.19 -7.04 -4.86
C LEU A 317 -23.35 -5.70 -5.58
N ASP A 318 -23.33 -5.70 -6.91
CA ASP A 318 -23.51 -4.49 -7.73
C ASP A 318 -24.83 -3.78 -7.40
N LYS A 319 -25.93 -4.55 -7.34
CA LYS A 319 -27.25 -4.06 -6.94
C LYS A 319 -27.24 -3.48 -5.51
N THR A 320 -26.72 -4.23 -4.53
CA THR A 320 -26.70 -3.81 -3.12
C THR A 320 -25.89 -2.52 -2.93
N VAL A 321 -24.77 -2.37 -3.63
CA VAL A 321 -23.95 -1.15 -3.61
C VAL A 321 -24.76 0.03 -4.16
N GLY A 322 -25.46 -0.16 -5.29
CA GLY A 322 -26.35 0.85 -5.86
C GLY A 322 -27.42 1.34 -4.88
N GLU A 323 -28.09 0.41 -4.19
CA GLU A 323 -29.13 0.73 -3.19
C GLU A 323 -28.57 1.53 -2.01
N ASN A 324 -27.45 1.12 -1.41
CA ASN A 324 -26.83 1.82 -0.27
C ASN A 324 -26.44 3.26 -0.62
N VAL A 325 -25.88 3.44 -1.81
CA VAL A 325 -25.35 4.71 -2.30
C VAL A 325 -26.46 5.66 -2.78
N ALA A 326 -27.66 5.13 -3.07
CA ALA A 326 -28.86 5.88 -3.42
C ALA A 326 -29.69 6.29 -2.19
N SER A 327 -29.86 5.39 -1.20
CA SER A 327 -30.60 5.67 0.03
C SER A 327 -30.01 6.84 0.83
N SER A 328 -28.69 7.04 0.79
CA SER A 328 -28.03 8.17 1.44
C SER A 328 -28.21 9.52 0.74
N LYS A 329 -28.66 9.55 -0.52
CA LYS A 329 -29.06 10.81 -1.19
C LYS A 329 -30.42 11.32 -0.70
N GLY A 330 -31.27 10.45 -0.15
CA GLY A 330 -32.63 10.79 0.29
C GLY A 330 -32.70 11.47 1.66
N GLU A 331 -31.65 11.41 2.47
CA GLU A 331 -31.65 11.97 3.84
C GLU A 331 -31.11 13.42 3.93
N VAL A 332 -30.56 13.98 2.85
CA VAL A 332 -29.97 15.35 2.86
C VAL A 332 -30.96 16.44 2.42
N THR A 333 -32.18 16.09 2.00
CA THR A 333 -33.21 17.06 1.59
C THR A 333 -34.37 17.08 2.58
N HIS A 334 -34.15 17.53 3.81
CA HIS A 334 -35.19 18.18 4.64
C HIS A 334 -34.52 18.81 5.87
N ASN A 335 -34.20 20.10 5.76
CA ASN A 335 -34.26 21.09 6.82
C ASN A 335 -34.00 22.46 6.17
N ASP A 336 -35.08 23.04 5.65
CA ASP A 336 -35.21 24.50 5.50
C ASP A 336 -35.61 25.10 6.86
#